data_AF-A0A5C6F318-F1
#
_entry.id   AF-A0A5C6F318-F1
#
_cell.length_a   1.000
_cell.length_b   1.000
_cell.length_c   1.000
_cell.angle_alpha   90.00
_cell.angle_beta   90.00
_cell.angle_gamma   90.00
#
_symmetry.space_group_name_H-M   'P 1'
#
loop_
_entity.id
_entity.type
_entity.pdbx_description
1 polymer ?
#
loop_
_entity_poly.entity_id
_entity_poly.type
_entity_poly.pdbx_seq_one_letter_code
_entity_poly.pdbx_strand_id
1 'polypeptide(L)'
;MEVTKLASQIPIFPLFIAVSLVVGWFIPGFYTWTDSDQSRPSPLLWKVPMWSAIASAAFCLVLPWLPITTKSSIDTSRPKMRFSLRLLLAITTAIAVATALLTKFPLFTSGVICAGAYAYFIASCVRNPQHRMASAALLACMILPYAWVVSYKELDRILPAFALMISGMPAFVPAALIGQLFGQNMRDTTWLTFLLTAMELTIGVLMIRLGPKRTIAYLLLVMQISVLGSLAFHMLCLA
;
A
#
# COMPACT_ATOMS: atom_id res chain seq x y z
N MET A 1 17.23 -20.50 25.66
CA MET A 1 15.78 -20.45 25.40
C MET A 1 15.31 -19.02 25.68
N GLU A 2 15.56 -18.10 24.73
CA GLU A 2 15.36 -16.64 24.90
C GLU A 2 14.17 -16.13 24.07
N VAL A 3 13.04 -16.82 24.14
CA VAL A 3 11.82 -16.42 23.40
C VAL A 3 11.08 -15.28 24.12
N THR A 4 11.38 -15.04 25.40
CA THR A 4 10.62 -14.12 26.27
C THR A 4 11.08 -12.67 26.25
N LYS A 5 12.23 -12.32 25.65
CA LYS A 5 12.68 -10.91 25.56
C LYS A 5 12.27 -10.18 24.27
N LEU A 6 11.67 -10.86 23.29
CA LEU A 6 11.10 -10.20 22.10
C LEU A 6 9.71 -9.58 22.34
N ALA A 7 9.05 -9.90 23.46
CA ALA A 7 7.67 -9.47 23.75
C ALA A 7 7.55 -8.07 24.39
N SER A 8 8.68 -7.40 24.70
CA SER A 8 8.70 -6.09 25.37
C SER A 8 8.72 -4.88 24.43
N GLN A 9 8.66 -5.08 23.11
CA GLN A 9 8.44 -4.00 22.16
C GLN A 9 7.00 -4.11 21.68
N ILE A 10 6.21 -3.06 21.96
CA ILE A 10 4.79 -2.93 21.60
C ILE A 10 4.53 -3.62 20.25
N PRO A 11 3.59 -4.58 20.15
CA PRO A 11 3.33 -5.34 18.93
C PRO A 11 2.61 -4.48 17.88
N ILE A 12 3.28 -3.42 17.43
CA ILE A 12 2.75 -2.39 16.54
C ILE A 12 2.39 -3.02 15.17
N PHE A 13 3.23 -3.90 14.63
CA PHE A 13 2.97 -4.52 13.33
C PHE A 13 1.76 -5.48 13.33
N PRO A 14 1.62 -6.41 14.30
CA PRO A 14 0.37 -7.16 14.46
C PRO A 14 -0.87 -6.28 14.65
N LEU A 15 -0.73 -5.16 15.36
CA LEU A 15 -1.82 -4.22 15.55
C LEU A 15 -2.26 -3.58 14.23
N PHE A 16 -1.33 -3.18 13.35
CA PHE A 16 -1.66 -2.73 11.99
C PHE A 16 -2.44 -3.76 11.19
N ILE A 17 -2.03 -5.03 11.27
CA ILE A 17 -2.72 -6.14 10.59
C ILE A 17 -4.16 -6.26 11.12
N ALA A 18 -4.32 -6.31 12.44
CA ALA A 18 -5.62 -6.45 13.09
C ALA A 18 -6.54 -5.27 12.77
N VAL A 19 -6.05 -4.04 12.89
CA VAL A 19 -6.83 -2.84 12.58
C VAL A 19 -7.21 -2.81 11.09
N SER A 20 -6.30 -3.16 10.17
CA SER A 20 -6.61 -3.21 8.73
C SER A 20 -7.71 -4.21 8.40
N LEU A 21 -7.68 -5.39 9.05
CA LEU A 21 -8.75 -6.40 8.92
C LEU A 21 -10.09 -5.89 9.44
N VAL A 22 -10.09 -5.33 10.65
CA VAL A 22 -11.31 -4.79 11.29
C VAL A 22 -11.91 -3.70 10.41
N VAL A 23 -11.11 -2.73 9.99
CA VAL A 23 -11.58 -1.64 9.11
C VAL A 23 -12.16 -2.22 7.81
N GLY A 24 -11.44 -3.14 7.16
CA GLY A 24 -11.92 -3.79 5.94
C GLY A 24 -13.27 -4.50 6.13
N TRP A 25 -13.46 -5.20 7.24
CA TRP A 25 -14.71 -5.90 7.54
C TRP A 25 -15.89 -4.97 7.83
N PHE A 26 -15.64 -3.81 8.44
CA PHE A 26 -16.69 -2.85 8.82
C PHE A 26 -17.14 -1.92 7.68
N ILE A 27 -16.47 -1.93 6.51
CA ILE A 27 -16.81 -1.06 5.37
C ILE A 27 -18.28 -1.19 4.92
N PRO A 28 -18.85 -2.39 4.71
CA PRO A 28 -20.27 -2.51 4.37
C PRO A 28 -21.18 -1.94 5.48
N GLY A 29 -20.80 -2.16 6.75
CA GLY A 29 -21.52 -1.63 7.91
C GLY A 29 -21.54 -0.10 7.96
N PHE A 30 -20.47 0.56 7.49
CA PHE A 30 -20.41 2.02 7.38
C PHE A 30 -21.46 2.57 6.41
N TYR A 31 -21.67 1.89 5.29
CA TYR A 31 -22.70 2.28 4.31
C TYR A 31 -24.12 2.10 4.86
N THR A 32 -24.39 0.96 5.51
CA THR A 32 -25.69 0.72 6.16
C THR A 32 -25.98 1.69 7.29
N TRP A 33 -24.96 2.13 8.03
CA TRP A 33 -25.15 3.08 9.13
C TRP A 33 -25.41 4.52 8.64
N THR A 34 -24.89 4.87 7.46
CA THR A 34 -25.01 6.23 6.91
C THR A 34 -26.25 6.41 6.02
N ASP A 35 -27.12 5.40 5.92
CA ASP A 35 -28.28 5.36 5.02
C ASP A 35 -27.95 5.86 3.60
N SER A 36 -26.73 5.55 3.13
CA SER A 36 -26.26 6.06 1.85
C SER A 36 -26.56 5.08 0.74
N ASP A 37 -27.54 5.44 -0.08
CA ASP A 37 -27.91 4.71 -1.29
C ASP A 37 -26.99 5.06 -2.47
N GLN A 38 -26.98 4.17 -3.47
CA GLN A 38 -26.18 4.25 -4.71
C GLN A 38 -26.25 5.62 -5.43
N SER A 39 -27.35 6.35 -5.27
CA SER A 39 -27.62 7.63 -5.95
C SER A 39 -27.07 8.85 -5.21
N ARG A 40 -26.68 8.72 -3.94
CA ARG A 40 -26.15 9.83 -3.13
C ARG A 40 -24.96 9.37 -2.31
N PRO A 41 -23.72 9.70 -2.71
CA PRO A 41 -22.56 9.37 -1.89
C PRO A 41 -22.69 10.00 -0.52
N SER A 42 -22.43 9.23 0.54
CA SER A 42 -22.50 9.71 1.91
C SER A 42 -21.70 11.01 2.08
N PRO A 43 -22.27 12.07 2.67
CA PRO A 43 -21.54 13.31 2.92
C PRO A 43 -20.37 13.11 3.90
N LEU A 44 -20.33 11.95 4.58
CA LEU A 44 -19.25 11.54 5.47
C LEU A 44 -18.10 10.84 4.75
N LEU A 45 -18.29 10.42 3.49
CA LEU A 45 -17.28 9.68 2.73
C LEU A 45 -15.97 10.46 2.55
N TRP A 46 -16.06 11.78 2.43
CA TRP A 46 -14.86 12.64 2.37
C TRP A 46 -14.40 13.11 3.76
N LYS A 47 -15.34 13.28 4.70
CA LYS A 47 -15.03 13.81 6.03
C LYS A 47 -14.28 12.78 6.88
N VAL A 48 -14.72 11.53 6.90
CA VAL A 48 -14.13 10.48 7.77
C VAL A 48 -12.68 10.18 7.40
N PRO A 49 -12.33 9.95 6.12
CA PRO A 49 -10.94 9.77 5.72
C PRO A 49 -10.09 11.02 5.91
N MET A 50 -10.67 12.21 5.74
CA MET A 50 -9.96 13.47 5.98
C MET A 50 -9.60 13.63 7.47
N TRP A 51 -10.54 13.38 8.38
CA TRP A 51 -10.26 13.38 9.82
C TRP A 51 -9.25 12.29 10.21
N SER A 52 -9.36 11.10 9.60
CA SER A 52 -8.35 10.05 9.77
C SER A 52 -6.96 10.52 9.30
N ALA A 53 -6.87 11.16 8.13
CA ALA A 53 -5.62 11.69 7.59
C ALA A 53 -5.00 12.75 8.51
N ILE A 54 -5.81 13.67 9.03
CA ILE A 54 -5.38 14.67 10.01
C ILE A 54 -4.89 14.00 11.30
N ALA A 55 -5.62 13.01 11.83
CA ALA A 55 -5.22 12.27 13.02
C ALA A 55 -3.90 11.50 12.81
N SER A 56 -3.73 10.85 11.66
CA SER A 56 -2.48 10.17 11.31
C SER A 56 -1.33 11.14 11.09
N ALA A 57 -1.56 12.31 10.49
CA ALA A 57 -0.54 13.35 10.37
C ALA A 57 -0.11 13.85 11.76
N ALA A 58 -1.06 14.13 12.65
CA ALA A 58 -0.77 14.49 14.03
C ALA A 58 0.02 13.39 14.77
N PHE A 59 -0.37 12.12 14.59
CA PHE A 59 0.35 10.98 15.15
C PHE A 59 1.79 10.87 14.61
N CYS A 60 1.98 11.07 13.30
CA CYS A 60 3.28 11.10 12.65
C CYS A 60 4.18 12.24 13.17
N LEU A 61 3.61 13.38 13.58
CA LEU A 61 4.37 14.49 14.18
C LEU A 61 4.85 14.18 15.61
N VAL A 62 4.11 13.35 16.35
CA VAL A 62 4.49 12.90 17.71
C VAL A 62 5.49 11.74 17.66
N LEU A 63 5.52 11.00 16.56
CA LEU A 63 6.34 9.80 16.38
C LEU A 63 7.86 9.98 16.59
N PRO A 64 8.50 11.10 16.21
CA PRO A 64 9.91 11.32 16.48
C PRO A 64 10.20 11.37 17.99
N TRP A 65 9.24 11.82 18.80
CA TRP A 65 9.37 12.03 20.25
C TRP A 65 9.07 10.75 21.04
N LEU A 66 8.49 9.72 20.42
CA LEU A 66 8.28 8.43 21.08
C LEU A 66 9.63 7.71 21.30
N PRO A 67 9.90 7.24 22.53
CA PRO A 67 11.10 6.47 22.86
C PRO A 67 10.96 5.04 22.35
N ILE A 68 10.95 4.89 21.02
CA ILE A 68 11.09 3.58 20.38
C ILE A 68 12.58 3.26 20.42
N THR A 69 13.00 2.53 21.46
CA THR A 69 14.37 2.05 21.63
C THR A 69 14.70 1.08 20.49
N THR A 70 15.22 1.60 19.40
CA THR A 70 15.95 0.79 18.42
C THR A 70 17.23 0.33 19.09
N LYS A 71 17.24 -0.90 19.61
CA LYS A 71 18.49 -1.63 19.83
C LYS A 71 19.15 -1.74 18.45
N SER A 72 20.00 -0.77 18.13
CA SER A 72 20.81 -0.77 16.93
C SER A 72 21.87 -1.85 17.12
N SER A 73 21.52 -3.12 16.87
CA SER A 73 22.50 -4.21 16.90
C SER A 73 23.32 -4.26 15.60
N ILE A 74 23.18 -3.27 14.72
CA ILE A 74 23.79 -3.27 13.40
C ILE A 74 24.31 -1.86 13.13
N ASP A 75 25.34 -1.51 13.88
CA ASP A 75 26.31 -0.48 13.50
C ASP A 75 27.33 -1.06 12.50
N THR A 76 26.89 -1.99 11.64
CA THR A 76 27.70 -2.41 10.49
C THR A 76 27.66 -1.27 9.50
N SER A 77 28.71 -0.46 9.52
CA SER A 77 29.24 0.34 8.41
C SER A 77 28.21 0.55 7.31
N ARG A 78 27.39 1.60 7.45
CA ARG A 78 26.52 2.07 6.35
C ARG A 78 27.41 2.16 5.11
N PRO A 79 27.22 1.33 4.07
CA PRO A 79 27.97 1.53 2.84
C PRO A 79 27.58 2.93 2.36
N LYS A 80 28.52 3.88 2.40
CA LYS A 80 28.35 5.17 1.74
C LYS A 80 27.94 4.84 0.32
N MET A 81 26.71 5.17 -0.05
CA MET A 81 26.13 4.88 -1.35
C MET A 81 26.95 5.67 -2.38
N ARG A 82 28.05 5.07 -2.84
CA ARG A 82 28.88 5.61 -3.91
C ARG A 82 28.07 5.37 -5.18
N PHE A 83 27.30 6.36 -5.56
CA PHE A 83 26.67 6.42 -6.87
C PHE A 83 27.80 6.39 -7.90
N SER A 84 28.15 5.20 -8.38
CA SER A 84 29.05 5.07 -9.52
C SER A 84 28.35 5.70 -10.72
N LEU A 85 29.07 6.48 -11.51
CA LEU A 85 28.57 7.07 -12.75
C LEU A 85 27.94 6.00 -13.66
N ARG A 86 28.45 4.76 -13.61
CA ARG A 86 27.89 3.58 -14.29
C ARG A 86 26.52 3.15 -13.76
N LEU A 87 26.29 3.22 -12.45
CA LEU A 87 24.99 2.94 -11.84
C LEU A 87 23.98 4.02 -12.24
N LEU A 88 24.41 5.29 -12.24
CA LEU A 88 23.55 6.40 -12.65
C LEU A 88 23.16 6.26 -14.12
N LEU A 89 24.12 5.99 -15.01
CA LEU A 89 23.88 5.70 -16.42
C LEU A 89 22.96 4.48 -16.62
N ALA A 90 23.19 3.38 -15.88
CA ALA A 90 22.34 2.20 -15.98
C ALA A 90 20.89 2.52 -15.56
N ILE A 91 20.70 3.29 -14.48
CA ILE A 91 19.38 3.70 -14.01
C ILE A 91 18.70 4.61 -15.05
N THR A 92 19.39 5.62 -15.57
CA THR A 92 18.79 6.53 -16.56
C THR A 92 18.45 5.81 -17.85
N THR A 93 19.30 4.88 -18.30
CA THR A 93 19.03 4.07 -19.50
C THR A 93 17.84 3.14 -19.28
N ALA A 94 17.76 2.49 -18.11
CA ALA A 94 16.62 1.65 -17.76
C ALA A 94 15.31 2.47 -17.69
N ILE A 95 15.36 3.66 -17.12
CA ILE A 95 14.21 4.59 -17.09
C ILE A 95 13.80 4.98 -18.52
N ALA A 96 14.75 5.34 -19.38
CA ALA A 96 14.48 5.73 -20.76
C ALA A 96 13.86 4.58 -21.59
N VAL A 97 14.35 3.36 -21.40
CA VAL A 97 13.77 2.17 -22.05
C VAL A 97 12.38 1.88 -21.48
N ALA A 98 12.19 1.98 -20.17
CA ALA A 98 10.89 1.79 -19.54
C ALA A 98 9.86 2.83 -20.02
N THR A 99 10.24 4.10 -20.15
CA THR A 99 9.35 5.15 -20.67
C THR A 99 9.02 4.92 -22.14
N ALA A 100 9.99 4.53 -22.97
CA ALA A 100 9.76 4.20 -24.37
C ALA A 100 8.86 2.96 -24.56
N LEU A 101 8.94 1.99 -23.65
CA LEU A 101 8.07 0.82 -23.66
C LEU A 101 6.67 1.16 -23.15
N LEU A 102 6.54 2.02 -22.12
CA LEU A 102 5.28 2.50 -21.59
C LEU A 102 4.45 3.27 -22.62
N THR A 103 5.08 3.98 -23.55
CA THR A 103 4.35 4.68 -24.62
C THR A 103 3.79 3.74 -25.69
N LYS A 104 4.41 2.56 -25.90
CA LYS A 104 3.95 1.58 -26.90
C LYS A 104 3.03 0.50 -26.35
N PHE A 105 3.32 -0.03 -25.16
CA PHE A 105 2.60 -1.15 -24.56
C PHE A 105 2.34 -0.95 -23.06
N PRO A 106 1.59 0.09 -22.66
CA PRO A 106 1.48 0.54 -21.27
C PRO A 106 1.01 -0.56 -20.30
N LEU A 107 0.03 -1.38 -20.70
CA LEU A 107 -0.51 -2.47 -19.87
C LEU A 107 0.50 -3.59 -19.64
N PHE A 108 1.17 -4.05 -20.70
CA PHE A 108 2.13 -5.14 -20.59
C PHE A 108 3.34 -4.72 -19.73
N THR A 109 3.86 -3.52 -19.97
CA THR A 109 5.05 -3.02 -19.27
C THR A 109 4.77 -2.74 -17.81
N SER A 110 3.63 -2.12 -17.50
CA SER A 110 3.22 -1.86 -16.11
C SER A 110 2.96 -3.17 -15.35
N GLY A 111 2.35 -4.17 -16.01
CA GLY A 111 2.16 -5.50 -15.44
C GLY A 111 3.49 -6.21 -15.12
N VAL A 112 4.46 -6.18 -16.04
CA VAL A 112 5.80 -6.75 -15.81
C VAL A 112 6.55 -6.03 -14.68
N ILE A 113 6.49 -4.70 -14.64
CA ILE A 113 7.10 -3.90 -13.57
C ILE A 113 6.47 -4.24 -12.22
N CYS A 114 5.15 -4.37 -12.16
CA CYS A 114 4.41 -4.73 -10.95
C CYS A 114 4.78 -6.15 -10.47
N ALA A 115 4.78 -7.14 -11.37
CA ALA A 115 5.22 -8.51 -11.06
C ALA A 115 6.67 -8.54 -10.56
N GLY A 116 7.57 -7.77 -11.19
CA GLY A 116 8.96 -7.61 -10.75
C GLY A 116 9.06 -7.00 -9.35
N ALA A 117 8.23 -6.01 -9.02
CA ALA A 117 8.18 -5.41 -7.68
C ALA A 117 7.71 -6.41 -6.62
N TYR A 118 6.69 -7.23 -6.90
CA TYR A 118 6.27 -8.32 -6.02
C TYR A 118 7.37 -9.38 -5.83
N ALA A 119 8.03 -9.80 -6.93
CA ALA A 119 9.14 -10.75 -6.85
C ALA A 119 10.30 -10.20 -6.00
N TYR A 120 10.63 -8.92 -6.17
CA TYR A 120 11.63 -8.22 -5.35
C TYR A 120 11.20 -8.14 -3.88
N PHE A 121 9.94 -7.84 -3.62
CA PHE A 121 9.37 -7.80 -2.27
C PHE A 121 9.48 -9.16 -1.57
N ILE A 122 9.06 -10.25 -2.24
CA ILE A 122 9.14 -11.62 -1.72
C ILE A 122 10.61 -11.99 -1.47
N ALA A 123 11.50 -11.74 -2.43
CA ALA A 123 12.92 -12.00 -2.28
C ALA A 123 13.52 -11.23 -1.09
N SER A 124 13.12 -9.97 -0.87
CA SER A 124 13.55 -9.17 0.28
C SER A 124 13.02 -9.73 1.60
N CYS A 125 11.80 -10.25 1.64
CA CYS A 125 11.20 -10.90 2.82
C CYS A 125 11.91 -12.22 3.18
N VAL A 126 12.26 -13.02 2.17
CA VAL A 126 12.98 -14.28 2.37
C VAL A 126 14.38 -14.01 2.88
N ARG A 127 15.11 -13.05 2.27
CA ARG A 127 16.49 -12.71 2.63
C ARG A 127 16.64 -12.04 4.00
N ASN A 128 15.65 -11.27 4.45
CA ASN A 128 15.75 -10.49 5.70
C ASN A 128 14.68 -10.92 6.73
N PRO A 129 14.92 -11.98 7.53
CA PRO A 129 13.93 -12.49 8.47
C PRO A 129 13.51 -11.47 9.54
N GLN A 130 14.42 -10.57 9.95
CA GLN A 130 14.17 -9.52 10.93
C GLN A 130 13.07 -8.52 10.50
N HIS A 131 12.86 -8.36 9.19
CA HIS A 131 11.89 -7.42 8.63
C HIS A 131 10.58 -8.07 8.15
N ARG A 132 10.40 -9.38 8.38
CA ARG A 132 9.23 -10.12 7.89
C ARG A 132 7.93 -9.60 8.46
N MET A 133 7.87 -9.26 9.75
CA MET A 133 6.63 -8.74 10.36
C MET A 133 6.24 -7.38 9.81
N ALA A 134 7.21 -6.49 9.58
CA ALA A 134 6.95 -5.18 8.96
C ALA A 134 6.49 -5.32 7.50
N SER A 135 7.07 -6.27 6.77
CA SER A 135 6.69 -6.56 5.38
C SER A 135 5.29 -7.20 5.32
N ALA A 136 4.98 -8.13 6.22
CA ALA A 136 3.64 -8.70 6.35
C ALA A 136 2.60 -7.64 6.71
N ALA A 137 2.94 -6.70 7.61
CA ALA A 137 2.08 -5.57 7.92
C ALA A 137 1.85 -4.66 6.70
N LEU A 138 2.86 -4.43 5.85
CA LEU A 138 2.69 -3.68 4.61
C LEU A 138 1.67 -4.33 3.68
N LEU A 139 1.84 -5.62 3.37
CA LEU A 139 0.88 -6.35 2.54
C LEU A 139 -0.51 -6.40 3.17
N ALA A 140 -0.58 -6.57 4.48
CA ALA A 140 -1.84 -6.56 5.22
C ALA A 140 -2.55 -5.20 5.11
N CYS A 141 -1.84 -4.09 5.30
CA CYS A 141 -2.40 -2.75 5.12
C CYS A 141 -2.88 -2.49 3.69
N MET A 142 -2.24 -3.11 2.69
CA MET A 142 -2.64 -3.00 1.28
C MET A 142 -3.88 -3.84 0.95
N ILE A 143 -3.96 -5.08 1.45
CA ILE A 143 -4.95 -6.07 1.00
C ILE A 143 -6.15 -6.17 1.95
N LEU A 144 -5.92 -6.19 3.28
CA LEU A 144 -6.98 -6.45 4.26
C LEU A 144 -8.11 -5.42 4.28
N PRO A 145 -7.91 -4.13 3.92
CA PRO A 145 -9.04 -3.21 3.76
C PRO A 145 -10.08 -3.70 2.75
N TYR A 146 -9.74 -4.61 1.83
CA TYR A 146 -10.65 -5.21 0.85
C TYR A 146 -11.26 -6.54 1.32
N ALA A 147 -11.08 -6.95 2.58
CA ALA A 147 -11.54 -8.23 3.09
C ALA A 147 -13.07 -8.43 3.00
N TRP A 148 -13.87 -7.35 3.02
CA TRP A 148 -15.33 -7.43 2.90
C TRP A 148 -15.80 -8.08 1.59
N VAL A 149 -14.96 -8.04 0.54
CA VAL A 149 -15.26 -8.62 -0.77
C VAL A 149 -15.55 -10.12 -0.67
N VAL A 150 -14.94 -10.82 0.27
CA VAL A 150 -15.14 -12.27 0.47
C VAL A 150 -16.60 -12.60 0.82
N SER A 151 -17.32 -11.66 1.43
CA SER A 151 -18.73 -11.81 1.79
C SER A 151 -19.69 -11.44 0.65
N TYR A 152 -19.18 -11.06 -0.53
CA TYR A 152 -20.01 -10.62 -1.65
C TYR A 152 -20.60 -11.82 -2.41
N LYS A 153 -21.93 -11.88 -2.53
CA LYS A 153 -22.64 -13.05 -3.10
C LYS A 153 -22.38 -13.28 -4.59
N GLU A 154 -21.96 -12.27 -5.33
CA GLU A 154 -21.62 -12.40 -6.77
C GLU A 154 -20.12 -12.56 -7.02
N LEU A 155 -19.34 -12.85 -5.97
CA LEU A 155 -17.88 -12.98 -6.05
C LEU A 155 -17.45 -13.98 -7.12
N ASP A 156 -18.16 -15.09 -7.29
CA ASP A 156 -17.82 -16.13 -8.28
C ASP A 156 -17.79 -15.61 -9.73
N ARG A 157 -18.60 -14.58 -10.04
CA ARG A 157 -18.64 -13.98 -11.39
C ARG A 157 -17.49 -13.00 -11.62
N ILE A 158 -16.97 -12.39 -10.55
CA ILE A 158 -15.95 -11.33 -10.62
C ILE A 158 -14.57 -11.87 -10.23
N LEU A 159 -14.48 -13.04 -9.59
CA LEU A 159 -13.26 -13.66 -9.08
C LEU A 159 -12.05 -13.59 -10.03
N PRO A 160 -12.14 -13.97 -11.33
CA PRO A 160 -10.99 -13.89 -12.23
C PRO A 160 -10.54 -12.45 -12.52
N ALA A 161 -11.47 -11.50 -12.62
CA ALA A 161 -11.15 -10.08 -12.75
C ALA A 161 -10.59 -9.51 -11.43
N PHE A 162 -11.09 -10.02 -10.31
CA PHE A 162 -10.68 -9.64 -8.97
C PHE A 162 -9.23 -10.02 -8.68
N ALA A 163 -8.81 -11.22 -9.09
CA ALA A 163 -7.42 -11.66 -8.93
C ALA A 163 -6.41 -10.72 -9.64
N LEU A 164 -6.78 -10.20 -10.81
CA LEU A 164 -6.00 -9.21 -11.56
C LEU A 164 -6.13 -7.80 -10.99
N MET A 165 -7.27 -7.45 -10.40
CA MET A 165 -7.47 -6.14 -9.77
C MET A 165 -6.78 -6.01 -8.41
N ILE A 166 -6.69 -7.09 -7.61
CA ILE A 166 -6.04 -7.08 -6.29
C ILE A 166 -4.60 -6.56 -6.41
N SER A 167 -3.89 -6.87 -7.49
CA SER A 167 -2.51 -6.42 -7.66
C SER A 167 -2.37 -4.92 -7.94
N GLY A 168 -3.45 -4.22 -8.31
CA GLY A 168 -3.49 -2.77 -8.54
C GLY A 168 -4.42 -1.99 -7.61
N MET A 169 -5.17 -2.70 -6.76
CA MET A 169 -6.22 -2.15 -5.90
C MET A 169 -5.75 -1.10 -4.88
N PRO A 170 -4.63 -1.30 -4.16
CA PRO A 170 -4.17 -0.35 -3.15
C PRO A 170 -3.96 1.05 -3.73
N ALA A 171 -3.47 1.12 -4.97
CA ALA A 171 -3.25 2.38 -5.68
C ALA A 171 -4.43 2.84 -6.55
N PHE A 172 -5.62 2.25 -6.39
CA PHE A 172 -6.78 2.55 -7.22
C PHE A 172 -7.21 4.03 -7.14
N VAL A 173 -7.41 4.55 -5.92
CA VAL A 173 -7.80 5.95 -5.70
C VAL A 173 -6.74 6.96 -6.17
N PRO A 174 -5.45 6.81 -5.84
CA PRO A 174 -4.45 7.76 -6.37
C PRO A 174 -4.35 7.69 -7.89
N ALA A 175 -4.48 6.51 -8.51
CA ALA A 175 -4.52 6.41 -9.96
C ALA A 175 -5.76 7.09 -10.56
N ALA A 176 -6.92 6.93 -9.93
CA ALA A 176 -8.18 7.56 -10.32
C ALA A 176 -8.08 9.10 -10.27
N LEU A 177 -7.53 9.65 -9.20
CA LEU A 177 -7.34 11.10 -9.04
C LEU A 177 -6.35 11.67 -10.07
N ILE A 178 -5.23 10.98 -10.28
CA ILE A 178 -4.25 11.38 -11.30
C ILE A 178 -4.87 11.31 -12.69
N GLY A 179 -5.57 10.21 -13.00
CA GLY A 179 -6.28 10.03 -14.27
C GLY A 179 -7.29 11.14 -14.54
N GLN A 180 -8.08 11.51 -13.53
CA GLN A 180 -9.05 12.61 -13.62
C GLN A 180 -8.36 13.96 -13.88
N LEU A 181 -7.21 14.21 -13.25
CA LEU A 181 -6.41 15.43 -13.48
C LEU A 181 -5.95 15.55 -14.94
N PHE A 182 -5.69 14.42 -15.59
CA PHE A 182 -5.31 14.33 -17.01
C PHE A 182 -6.50 14.10 -17.95
N GLY A 183 -7.74 14.12 -17.45
CA GLY A 183 -8.95 13.90 -18.25
C GLY A 183 -9.09 12.49 -18.84
N GLN A 184 -8.40 11.48 -18.27
CA GLN A 184 -8.44 10.10 -18.74
C GLN A 184 -9.58 9.31 -18.08
N ASN A 185 -10.20 8.41 -18.85
CA ASN A 185 -11.21 7.49 -18.32
C ASN A 185 -10.59 6.43 -17.40
N MET A 186 -11.32 6.01 -16.37
CA MET A 186 -10.88 5.00 -15.38
C MET A 186 -10.47 3.65 -15.99
N ARG A 187 -11.03 3.30 -17.15
CA ARG A 187 -10.65 2.08 -17.89
C ARG A 187 -9.27 2.20 -18.54
N ASP A 188 -8.87 3.41 -18.92
CA ASP A 188 -7.59 3.65 -19.59
C ASP A 188 -6.45 3.85 -18.59
N THR A 189 -6.75 3.97 -17.29
CA THR A 189 -5.78 4.22 -16.22
C THR A 189 -5.32 2.95 -15.49
N THR A 190 -5.70 1.75 -15.96
CA THR A 190 -5.29 0.48 -15.31
C THR A 190 -3.77 0.26 -15.35
N TRP A 191 -3.06 0.77 -16.33
CA TRP A 191 -1.59 0.71 -16.33
C TRP A 191 -0.99 1.58 -15.21
N LEU A 192 -1.67 2.68 -14.84
CA LEU A 192 -1.23 3.61 -13.80
C LEU A 192 -1.39 3.00 -12.41
N THR A 193 -2.44 2.22 -12.17
CA THR A 193 -2.64 1.51 -10.89
C THR A 193 -1.52 0.49 -10.64
N PHE A 194 -1.12 -0.26 -11.68
CA PHE A 194 -0.01 -1.22 -11.58
C PHE A 194 1.33 -0.52 -11.31
N LEU A 195 1.62 0.61 -11.96
CA LEU A 195 2.84 1.38 -11.71
C LEU A 195 2.86 1.97 -10.30
N LEU A 196 1.77 2.57 -9.85
CA LEU A 196 1.68 3.16 -8.51
C LEU A 196 1.83 2.08 -7.44
N THR A 197 1.22 0.90 -7.63
CA THR A 197 1.38 -0.21 -6.69
C THR A 197 2.81 -0.75 -6.67
N ALA A 198 3.48 -0.82 -7.83
CA ALA A 198 4.89 -1.18 -7.90
C ALA A 198 5.78 -0.16 -7.17
N MET A 199 5.49 1.13 -7.32
CA MET A 199 6.17 2.20 -6.60
C MET A 199 5.92 2.10 -5.09
N GLU A 200 4.68 1.86 -4.67
CA GLU A 200 4.31 1.69 -3.26
C GLU A 200 5.06 0.51 -2.63
N LEU A 201 5.11 -0.65 -3.29
CA LEU A 201 5.86 -1.81 -2.80
C LEU A 201 7.37 -1.52 -2.71
N THR A 202 7.95 -0.90 -3.73
CA THR A 202 9.39 -0.61 -3.74
C THR A 202 9.78 0.42 -2.69
N ILE A 203 8.98 1.49 -2.53
CA ILE A 203 9.15 2.48 -1.46
C ILE A 203 8.97 1.83 -0.09
N GLY A 204 7.96 0.95 0.07
CA GLY A 204 7.73 0.21 1.30
C GLY A 204 8.93 -0.62 1.73
N VAL A 205 9.55 -1.37 0.82
CA VAL A 205 10.79 -2.14 1.11
C VAL A 205 11.93 -1.20 1.54
N LEU A 206 12.08 -0.04 0.90
CA LEU A 206 13.10 0.94 1.27
C LEU A 206 12.82 1.54 2.66
N MET A 207 11.57 1.90 2.95
CA MET A 207 11.17 2.48 4.25
C MET A 207 11.32 1.50 5.41
N ILE A 208 11.08 0.21 5.17
CA ILE A 208 11.32 -0.86 6.15
C ILE A 208 12.82 -0.93 6.54
N ARG A 209 13.73 -0.71 5.59
CA ARG A 209 15.17 -0.72 5.84
C ARG A 209 15.68 0.55 6.53
N LEU A 210 15.01 1.69 6.34
CA LEU A 210 15.43 2.98 6.93
C LEU A 210 15.11 3.10 8.43
N GLY A 211 14.31 2.19 8.99
CA GLY A 211 14.06 2.07 10.42
C GLY A 211 12.58 2.13 10.80
N PRO A 212 12.22 1.64 12.00
CA PRO A 212 10.83 1.34 12.37
C PRO A 212 9.93 2.58 12.43
N LYS A 213 10.46 3.74 12.83
CA LYS A 213 9.68 5.00 12.89
C LYS A 213 9.13 5.39 11.51
N ARG A 214 9.98 5.35 10.49
CA ARG A 214 9.58 5.66 9.10
C ARG A 214 8.65 4.60 8.54
N THR A 215 8.88 3.34 8.89
CA THR A 215 8.00 2.24 8.51
C THR A 215 6.60 2.42 9.06
N ILE A 216 6.44 2.78 10.34
CA ILE A 216 5.12 2.99 10.96
C ILE A 216 4.36 4.14 10.28
N ALA A 217 5.02 5.27 10.05
CA ALA A 217 4.41 6.40 9.36
C ALA A 217 3.99 6.02 7.92
N TYR A 218 4.82 5.24 7.24
CA TYR A 218 4.49 4.74 5.90
C TYR A 218 3.31 3.76 5.91
N LEU A 219 3.27 2.82 6.86
CA LEU A 219 2.17 1.86 7.00
C LEU A 219 0.82 2.55 7.27
N LEU A 220 0.81 3.63 8.06
CA LEU A 220 -0.39 4.45 8.28
C LEU A 220 -0.89 5.05 6.97
N LEU A 221 0.01 5.63 6.17
CA LEU A 221 -0.32 6.22 4.89
C LEU A 221 -0.87 5.18 3.91
N VAL A 222 -0.20 4.03 3.78
CA VAL A 222 -0.62 2.92 2.93
C VAL A 222 -2.01 2.40 3.34
N MET A 223 -2.23 2.23 4.64
CA MET A 223 -3.51 1.80 5.18
C MET A 223 -4.62 2.81 4.83
N GLN A 224 -4.39 4.11 4.98
CA GLN A 224 -5.38 5.13 4.64
C GLN A 224 -5.74 5.15 3.16
N ILE A 225 -4.73 5.08 2.29
CA ILE A 225 -4.94 5.02 0.84
C ILE A 225 -5.74 3.76 0.48
N SER A 226 -5.42 2.63 1.09
CA SER A 226 -6.10 1.35 0.82
C SER A 226 -7.53 1.33 1.37
N VAL A 227 -7.79 1.94 2.53
CA VAL A 227 -9.16 2.10 3.09
C VAL A 227 -10.01 3.01 2.20
N LEU A 228 -9.44 4.13 1.73
CA LEU A 228 -10.09 5.00 0.74
C LEU A 228 -10.37 4.24 -0.56
N GLY A 229 -9.38 3.49 -1.04
CA GLY A 229 -9.50 2.61 -2.21
C GLY A 229 -10.62 1.60 -2.07
N SER A 230 -10.72 0.97 -0.90
CA SER A 230 -11.75 -0.01 -0.60
C SER A 230 -13.15 0.59 -0.49
N LEU A 231 -13.28 1.78 0.13
CA LEU A 231 -14.55 2.51 0.17
C LEU A 231 -15.03 2.93 -1.22
N ALA A 232 -14.14 3.46 -2.05
CA ALA A 232 -14.45 3.84 -3.43
C ALA A 232 -14.80 2.61 -4.28
N PHE A 233 -14.07 1.51 -4.11
CA PHE A 233 -14.35 0.26 -4.80
C PHE A 233 -15.70 -0.34 -4.40
N HIS A 234 -16.06 -0.27 -3.11
CA HIS A 234 -17.37 -0.69 -2.62
C HIS A 234 -18.50 0.07 -3.33
N MET A 235 -18.37 1.39 -3.49
CA MET A 235 -19.34 2.17 -4.27
C MET A 235 -19.42 1.71 -5.74
N LEU A 236 -18.29 1.39 -6.37
CA LEU A 236 -18.28 1.02 -7.78
C LEU A 236 -18.85 -0.39 -8.06
N CYS A 237 -18.72 -1.32 -7.12
CA CYS A 237 -19.19 -2.69 -7.29
C CYS A 237 -20.61 -2.93 -6.79
N LEU A 238 -21.07 -2.14 -5.83
CA LEU A 238 -22.42 -2.20 -5.27
C LEU A 238 -23.31 -1.03 -5.72
N ALA A 239 -22.87 -0.21 -6.69
CA ALA A 239 -23.73 0.64 -7.52
C ALA A 239 -24.21 -0.13 -8.74
#